data_AF-A0A4Q3YPH7-F1
#
_entry.id   AF-A0A4Q3YPH7-F1
#
_cell.length_a   1.000
_cell.length_b   1.000
_cell.length_c   1.000
_cell.angle_alpha   90.00
_cell.angle_beta   90.00
_cell.angle_gamma   90.00
#
_symmetry.space_group_name_H-M   'P 1'
#
loop_
_entity.id
_entity.type
_entity.pdbx_description
1 polymer ?
#
loop_
_entity_poly.entity_id
_entity_poly.type
_entity_poly.pdbx_seq_one_letter_code
_entity_poly.pdbx_strand_id
1 'polypeptide(L)'
;MIPKKIHYVWFGGNTKPGHVIDTVESWRQVMPDHEILEWNEENLNISLHPWMEKMHRAGKFAFASDWARLHVLRENGGIYLDTDVELKKPLSRFEG
;
A
#
# COMPACT_ATOMS: atom_id res chain seq x y z
N MET A 1 4.92 15.28 11.98
CA MET A 1 3.49 14.99 11.78
C MET A 1 3.38 13.98 10.65
N ILE A 2 2.68 12.86 10.86
CA ILE A 2 2.51 11.81 9.85
C ILE A 2 1.38 12.25 8.89
N PRO A 3 1.60 12.29 7.56
CA PRO A 3 0.54 12.58 6.61
C PRO A 3 -0.67 11.64 6.75
N LYS A 4 -1.89 12.16 6.63
CA LYS A 4 -3.14 11.38 6.65
C LYS A 4 -3.34 10.60 5.34
N LYS A 5 -2.41 9.69 5.04
CA LYS A 5 -2.38 8.83 3.86
C LYS A 5 -2.17 7.39 4.28
N ILE A 6 -2.98 6.49 3.72
CA ILE A 6 -2.82 5.05 3.84
C ILE A 6 -2.43 4.53 2.47
N HIS A 7 -1.27 3.89 2.39
CA HIS A 7 -0.72 3.33 1.16
C HIS A 7 -0.82 1.81 1.20
N TYR A 8 -1.13 1.21 0.05
CA TYR A 8 -0.99 -0.22 -0.16
C TYR A 8 -0.55 -0.50 -1.59
N VAL A 9 -0.10 -1.71 -1.87
CA VAL A 9 0.36 -2.13 -3.21
C VAL A 9 -0.54 -3.21 -3.76
N TRP A 10 -0.86 -3.11 -5.06
CA TRP A 10 -1.55 -4.17 -5.80
C TRP A 10 -0.96 -4.33 -7.20
N PHE A 11 0.08 -5.16 -7.31
CA PHE A 11 0.72 -5.48 -8.58
C PHE A 11 0.08 -6.68 -9.29
N GLY A 12 0.27 -6.74 -10.59
CA GLY A 12 -0.12 -7.84 -11.47
C GLY A 12 -1.40 -7.58 -12.26
N GLY A 13 -2.08 -6.46 -12.05
CA GLY A 13 -3.29 -6.06 -12.79
C GLY A 13 -4.51 -6.97 -12.62
N ASN A 14 -4.43 -8.01 -11.78
CA ASN A 14 -5.56 -8.91 -11.54
C ASN A 14 -6.68 -8.20 -10.77
N THR A 15 -7.92 -8.63 -10.97
CA THR A 15 -9.04 -8.18 -10.15
C THR A 15 -8.79 -8.55 -8.69
N LYS A 16 -8.95 -7.57 -7.79
CA LYS A 16 -8.83 -7.79 -6.35
C LYS A 16 -9.91 -8.76 -5.88
N PRO A 17 -9.55 -9.80 -5.11
CA PRO A 17 -10.54 -10.65 -4.44
C PRO A 17 -11.44 -9.81 -3.52
N GLY A 18 -12.69 -10.25 -3.31
CA GLY A 18 -13.64 -9.52 -2.46
C GLY A 18 -13.10 -9.20 -1.07
N HIS A 19 -12.43 -10.15 -0.41
CA HIS A 19 -11.85 -9.93 0.93
C HIS A 19 -10.77 -8.83 0.97
N VAL A 20 -10.02 -8.63 -0.12
CA VAL A 20 -9.02 -7.54 -0.23
C VAL A 20 -9.76 -6.21 -0.30
N ILE A 21 -10.80 -6.12 -1.12
CA ILE A 21 -11.63 -4.92 -1.24
C ILE A 21 -12.28 -4.60 0.11
N ASP A 22 -12.88 -5.59 0.77
CA ASP A 22 -13.50 -5.45 2.08
C ASP A 22 -12.49 -4.97 3.13
N THR A 23 -11.25 -5.50 3.10
CA THR A 23 -10.18 -5.10 4.01
C THR A 23 -9.77 -3.64 3.78
N VAL A 24 -9.54 -3.24 2.53
CA VAL A 24 -9.17 -1.85 2.20
C VAL A 24 -10.30 -0.88 2.57
N GLU A 25 -11.55 -1.23 2.29
CA GLU A 25 -12.70 -0.40 2.66
C GLU A 25 -12.91 -0.30 4.17
N SER A 26 -12.56 -1.35 4.94
CA SER A 26 -12.60 -1.31 6.40
C SER A 26 -11.69 -0.21 6.99
N TRP A 27 -10.58 0.10 6.31
CA TRP A 27 -9.69 1.17 6.76
C TRP A 27 -10.37 2.53 6.75
N ARG A 28 -11.25 2.82 5.76
CA ARG A 28 -12.03 4.06 5.70
C ARG A 28 -12.99 4.18 6.88
N GLN A 29 -13.52 3.07 7.36
CA GLN A 29 -14.43 3.08 8.52
C GLN A 29 -13.71 3.46 9.81
N VAL A 30 -12.44 3.06 9.94
CA VAL A 30 -11.63 3.30 11.14
C VAL A 30 -10.85 4.61 11.08
N MET A 31 -10.41 5.03 9.90
CA MET A 31 -9.63 6.24 9.65
C MET A 31 -10.26 7.05 8.49
N PRO A 32 -11.45 7.66 8.70
CA PRO A 32 -12.24 8.29 7.63
C PRO A 32 -11.61 9.56 7.04
N ASP A 33 -10.71 10.20 7.78
CA ASP A 33 -10.01 11.41 7.33
C ASP A 33 -8.79 11.11 6.43
N HIS A 34 -8.45 9.83 6.24
CA HIS A 34 -7.25 9.43 5.52
C HIS A 34 -7.54 9.15 4.06
N GLU A 35 -6.67 9.66 3.19
CA GLU A 35 -6.64 9.28 1.79
C GLU A 35 -6.07 7.86 1.65
N ILE A 36 -6.79 6.96 0.96
CA ILE A 36 -6.30 5.61 0.67
C ILE A 36 -5.77 5.58 -0.76
N LEU A 37 -4.49 5.23 -0.90
CA LEU A 37 -3.73 5.26 -2.14
C LEU A 37 -3.26 3.85 -2.49
N GLU A 38 -3.77 3.34 -3.60
CA GLU A 38 -3.28 2.11 -4.23
C GLU A 38 -2.07 2.42 -5.10
N TRP A 39 -0.98 1.66 -4.93
CA TRP A 39 0.18 1.68 -5.82
C TRP A 39 0.22 0.44 -6.71
N ASN A 40 0.28 0.66 -8.01
CA ASN A 40 0.33 -0.39 -9.03
C ASN A 40 1.19 0.06 -10.22
N GLU A 41 1.18 -0.68 -11.32
CA GLU A 41 1.99 -0.40 -12.50
C GLU A 41 1.65 0.92 -13.21
N GLU A 42 0.46 1.47 -12.99
CA GLU A 42 0.00 2.71 -13.63
C GLU A 42 0.58 3.97 -12.96
N ASN A 43 0.91 3.87 -11.67
CA ASN A 43 1.35 5.02 -10.87
C ASN A 43 2.68 4.82 -10.13
N LEU A 44 3.29 3.63 -10.20
CA LEU A 44 4.64 3.36 -9.70
C LEU A 44 5.51 2.78 -10.82
N ASN A 45 6.59 3.48 -11.16
CA ASN A 45 7.57 2.97 -12.12
C ASN A 45 8.33 1.77 -11.50
N ILE A 46 7.95 0.57 -11.91
CA ILE A 46 8.53 -0.71 -11.47
C ILE A 46 10.03 -0.83 -11.79
N SER A 47 10.53 -0.06 -12.75
CA SER A 47 11.95 -0.06 -13.13
C SER A 47 12.82 0.87 -12.28
N LEU A 48 12.26 1.54 -11.26
CA LEU A 48 13.02 2.42 -10.35
C LEU A 48 14.09 1.69 -9.55
N HIS A 49 13.97 0.37 -9.39
CA HIS A 49 14.95 -0.41 -8.67
C HIS A 49 15.09 -1.84 -9.22
N PRO A 50 16.33 -2.33 -9.44
CA PRO A 50 16.56 -3.65 -10.04
C PRO A 50 15.90 -4.81 -9.28
N TRP A 51 15.82 -4.72 -7.95
CA TRP A 51 15.14 -5.75 -7.15
C TRP A 51 13.63 -5.77 -7.39
N MET A 52 12.98 -4.61 -7.36
CA MET A 52 11.54 -4.48 -7.57
C MET A 52 11.19 -4.99 -8.97
N GLU A 53 11.92 -4.52 -9.98
CA GLU A 53 11.75 -4.95 -11.37
C GLU A 53 11.94 -6.45 -11.54
N LYS A 54 13.00 -7.03 -10.97
CA LYS A 54 13.27 -8.46 -11.05
C LYS A 54 12.16 -9.29 -10.42
N MET A 55 11.68 -8.91 -9.23
CA MET A 55 10.61 -9.63 -8.55
C MET A 55 9.28 -9.48 -9.27
N HIS A 56 8.96 -8.28 -9.75
CA HIS A 56 7.76 -8.01 -10.51
C HIS A 56 7.70 -8.84 -11.80
N ARG A 57 8.76 -8.83 -12.62
CA ARG A 57 8.88 -9.64 -13.84
C ARG A 57 8.76 -11.14 -13.58
N ALA A 58 9.16 -11.60 -12.38
CA ALA A 58 9.04 -13.00 -11.96
C ALA A 58 7.66 -13.36 -11.40
N GLY A 59 6.68 -12.44 -11.42
CA GLY A 59 5.36 -12.63 -10.80
C GLY A 59 5.39 -12.68 -9.27
N LYS A 60 6.52 -12.31 -8.66
CA LYS A 60 6.78 -12.35 -7.22
C LYS A 60 6.36 -11.04 -6.57
N PHE A 61 5.08 -10.67 -6.69
CA PHE A 61 4.57 -9.35 -6.33
C PHE A 61 4.75 -8.98 -4.86
N ALA A 62 4.62 -9.93 -3.93
CA ALA A 62 4.91 -9.70 -2.51
C ALA A 62 6.37 -9.27 -2.27
N PHE A 63 7.33 -9.84 -2.99
CA PHE A 63 8.73 -9.45 -2.89
C PHE A 63 9.04 -8.14 -3.61
N ALA A 64 8.25 -7.78 -4.63
CA ALA A 64 8.34 -6.48 -5.28
C ALA A 64 7.79 -5.37 -4.36
N SER A 65 6.70 -5.64 -3.64
CA SER A 65 6.07 -4.68 -2.72
C SER A 65 6.95 -4.34 -1.51
N ASP A 66 7.86 -5.23 -1.09
CA ASP A 66 8.85 -4.97 -0.03
C ASP A 66 9.73 -3.75 -0.32
N TRP A 67 10.14 -3.56 -1.57
CA TRP A 67 10.87 -2.35 -1.94
C TRP A 67 9.92 -1.17 -2.15
N ALA A 68 8.79 -1.39 -2.82
CA ALA A 68 7.81 -0.35 -3.12
C ALA A 68 7.30 0.34 -1.85
N ARG A 69 7.01 -0.39 -0.76
CA ARG A 69 6.53 0.20 0.50
C ARG A 69 7.54 1.19 1.08
N LEU A 70 8.83 0.87 1.03
CA LEU A 70 9.88 1.73 1.54
C LEU A 70 10.04 2.98 0.67
N HIS A 71 9.97 2.81 -0.66
CA HIS A 71 10.01 3.92 -1.60
C HIS A 71 8.83 4.87 -1.39
N VAL A 72 7.61 4.35 -1.36
CA VAL A 72 6.38 5.12 -1.17
C VAL A 72 6.41 5.90 0.13
N LEU A 73 6.75 5.25 1.25
CA LEU A 73 6.83 5.92 2.56
C LEU A 73 7.91 7.00 2.60
N ARG A 74 9.04 6.78 1.91
CA ARG A 74 10.12 7.79 1.83
C ARG A 74 9.67 9.04 1.07
N GLU A 75 8.98 8.87 -0.05
CA GLU A 75 8.57 10.01 -0.90
C GLU A 75 7.30 10.71 -0.38
N ASN A 76 6.37 9.96 0.24
CA ASN A 76 5.03 10.47 0.56
C ASN A 76 4.74 10.57 2.07
N GLY A 77 5.56 9.95 2.91
CA GLY A 77 5.22 9.70 4.31
C GLY A 77 3.99 8.79 4.44
N GLY A 78 3.23 8.96 5.52
CA GLY A 78 1.97 8.27 5.76
C GLY A 78 2.14 6.90 6.43
N ILE A 79 1.11 6.08 6.28
CA ILE A 79 1.00 4.74 6.85
C ILE A 79 0.93 3.75 5.68
N TYR A 80 1.70 2.67 5.74
CA TYR A 80 1.58 1.57 4.79
C TYR A 80 0.89 0.38 5.45
N LEU A 81 -0.07 -0.24 4.77
CA LEU A 81 -0.74 -1.46 5.22
C LEU A 81 -0.72 -2.51 4.09
N ASP A 82 -0.44 -3.76 4.48
CA ASP A 82 -0.66 -4.90 3.58
C ASP A 82 -2.17 -5.17 3.48
N THR A 83 -2.62 -5.69 2.34
CA THR A 83 -4.06 -5.85 2.04
C THR A 83 -4.76 -6.95 2.82
N ASP A 84 -4.03 -7.67 3.67
CA ASP A 84 -4.51 -8.69 4.60
C ASP A 84 -4.47 -8.19 6.07
N VAL A 85 -4.20 -6.90 6.29
CA VAL A 85 -4.18 -6.27 7.62
C VAL A 85 -5.45 -5.48 7.87
N GLU A 86 -6.13 -5.80 8.97
CA GLU A 86 -7.30 -5.06 9.44
C GLU A 86 -6.92 -4.08 10.55
N LEU A 87 -7.47 -2.85 10.48
CA LEU A 87 -7.38 -1.89 11.58
C LEU A 87 -8.53 -2.12 12.56
N LYS A 88 -8.21 -2.35 13.83
CA LYS A 88 -9.24 -2.45 14.90
C LYS A 88 -9.50 -1.14 15.62
N LYS A 89 -8.57 -0.19 15.53
CA LYS A 89 -8.64 1.14 16.17
C LYS A 89 -7.89 2.16 15.30
N PRO A 90 -8.24 3.46 15.39
CA PRO A 90 -7.49 4.50 14.72
C PRO A 90 -6.03 4.54 15.19
N LEU A 91 -5.12 4.90 14.27
CA LEU A 91 -3.69 5.06 14.54
C LEU A 91 -3.33 6.50 14.97
N SER A 92 -4.33 7.35 15.20
CA SER A 92 -4.21 8.78 15.53
C SER A 92 -3.22 9.11 16.67
N ARG A 93 -3.03 8.20 17.63
CA ARG A 93 -2.03 8.36 18.71
C ARG A 93 -0.58 8.51 18.21
N PHE A 94 -0.31 8.13 16.97
CA PHE A 94 1.02 8.22 16.33
C PHE A 94 1.15 9.42 15.39
N GLU A 95 0.04 10.10 15.06
CA GLU A 95 0.00 11.08 13.97
C GLU A 95 0.54 12.45 14.35
N GLY A 96 0.48 12.77 15.66
CA GLY A 96 1.16 13.91 16.30
C GLY A 96 0.59 15.27 15.90
#